data_AF-A0A671DKQ2-F1
#
_entry.id   AF-A0A671DKQ2-F1
#
_cell.length_a   1.000
_cell.length_b   1.000
_cell.length_c   1.000
_cell.angle_alpha   90.00
_cell.angle_beta   90.00
_cell.angle_gamma   90.00
#
_symmetry.space_group_name_H-M   'P 1'
#
loop_
_entity.id
_entity.type
_entity.pdbx_description
1 polymer ?
#
loop_
_entity_poly.entity_id
_entity_poly.type
_entity_poly.pdbx_seq_one_letter_code
_entity_poly.pdbx_strand_id
1 'polypeptide(L)'
;MQCLNRIMAESPGIITICLLGYLLSAECTVFLDHENANKILNRPKRYNSGKLEEFVRGNLERECIEERCTFEEAREVFENTEQTTEFWKQYFDATCSIKNGRCKQFCKMRADNKVFCSCTAGYRLAEDQKSCEPAVPFPCGRVSVPHTSMKHTRAETVFSDMDYENSTTDETVLDNVTESTQPFNDLTRIVGGENAKPGQFPWQVLLNGKIDAFCGGAIVNEKWIVTAAHCLKPGDTITVVAGEHNTEEDEHTEQKRNVIRVIPHHNYNATINKYHHDIALLELDRPLTLNSYVTPICIANREYTNIFLKFGSGYVSGWGKVFNRGRTASILQYLKVPLVDRATCLRSTKFTIYNNMFCAGFHEGGKDSCQGDSGGPHVTEVEGISFLTGIISWGEECAVKGKYGIYTKVSWYVNWIKEKTKLT
;
A
#
# COMPACT_ATOMS: atom_id res chain seq x y z
N MET A 1 -25.10 -22.05 76.91
CA MET A 1 -26.41 -22.62 77.31
C MET A 1 -27.14 -21.45 77.87
N GLN A 2 -27.62 -20.66 76.94
CA GLN A 2 -28.44 -21.27 75.91
C GLN A 2 -27.69 -21.39 74.54
N CYS A 3 -27.13 -22.51 74.05
CA CYS A 3 -27.08 -23.95 74.41
C CYS A 3 -25.62 -24.59 74.33
N LEU A 4 -24.56 -24.24 75.12
CA LEU A 4 -23.96 -24.91 76.33
C LEU A 4 -23.12 -23.86 77.17
N ASN A 5 -23.52 -23.63 78.42
CA ASN A 5 -23.27 -22.63 79.50
C ASN A 5 -23.97 -23.34 80.65
N ARG A 6 -23.49 -23.14 81.86
CA ARG A 6 -23.70 -24.05 82.98
C ARG A 6 -22.72 -25.19 82.76
N ILE A 7 -21.62 -25.21 83.50
CA ILE A 7 -21.42 -24.75 84.88
C ILE A 7 -19.98 -24.19 84.93
N MET A 8 -19.84 -22.87 85.16
CA MET A 8 -19.59 -22.21 86.45
C MET A 8 -18.23 -22.55 87.06
N ALA A 9 -17.60 -21.48 87.57
CA ALA A 9 -16.69 -21.44 88.72
C ALA A 9 -15.31 -22.05 88.49
N GLU A 10 -14.20 -21.54 89.01
CA GLU A 10 -13.84 -20.35 89.75
C GLU A 10 -12.31 -20.42 89.83
N SER A 11 -11.63 -19.32 89.56
CA SER A 11 -10.36 -18.96 90.21
C SER A 11 -9.10 -19.82 89.88
N PRO A 12 -7.89 -19.40 90.29
CA PRO A 12 -7.06 -18.53 89.46
C PRO A 12 -5.65 -19.09 89.24
N GLY A 13 -4.98 -18.63 88.19
CA GLY A 13 -3.53 -18.78 88.05
C GLY A 13 -3.11 -19.72 86.92
N ILE A 14 -2.94 -19.14 85.73
CA ILE A 14 -1.89 -19.38 84.72
C ILE A 14 -2.05 -18.23 83.71
N ILE A 15 -1.87 -16.98 84.17
CA ILE A 15 -1.87 -15.78 83.29
C ILE A 15 -0.43 -15.36 82.92
N THR A 16 0.59 -16.04 83.44
CA THR A 16 2.00 -15.63 83.27
C THR A 16 2.84 -16.50 82.34
N ILE A 17 2.24 -17.35 81.50
CA ILE A 17 2.98 -18.16 80.49
C ILE A 17 2.47 -17.94 79.05
N CYS A 18 1.35 -17.25 78.83
CA CYS A 18 0.83 -17.00 77.47
C CYS A 18 1.49 -15.82 76.72
N LEU A 19 2.48 -15.14 77.29
CA LEU A 19 3.19 -14.02 76.61
C LEU A 19 4.58 -14.37 76.07
N LEU A 20 5.08 -15.59 76.29
CA LEU A 20 6.40 -16.02 75.78
C LEU A 20 6.34 -17.13 74.71
N GLY A 21 5.15 -17.70 74.45
CA GLY A 21 4.94 -18.69 73.39
C GLY A 21 4.52 -18.12 72.02
N TYR A 22 4.11 -16.84 71.96
CA TYR A 22 3.66 -16.19 70.72
C TYR A 22 4.79 -15.49 69.94
N LEU A 23 6.05 -15.69 70.34
CA LEU A 23 7.24 -15.08 69.72
C LEU A 23 8.06 -16.04 68.84
N LEU A 24 7.60 -17.27 68.60
CA LEU A 24 8.40 -18.29 67.89
C LEU A 24 7.69 -19.04 66.75
N SER A 25 6.67 -18.46 66.12
CA SER A 25 6.15 -18.99 64.85
C SER A 25 5.57 -17.93 63.92
N ALA A 26 6.27 -16.80 63.79
CA ALA A 26 6.07 -15.88 62.66
C ALA A 26 7.03 -16.29 61.54
N GLU A 27 6.65 -17.29 60.74
CA GLU A 27 7.20 -17.44 59.40
C GLU A 27 6.73 -16.23 58.58
N CYS A 28 7.58 -15.20 58.56
CA CYS A 28 7.39 -14.04 57.71
C CYS A 28 7.62 -14.50 56.27
N THR A 29 6.57 -14.71 55.49
CA THR A 29 6.71 -14.85 54.04
C THR A 29 7.11 -13.49 53.48
N VAL A 30 8.41 -13.32 53.19
CA VAL A 30 8.99 -12.09 52.63
C VAL A 30 8.63 -11.88 51.14
N PHE A 31 7.96 -12.85 50.51
CA PHE A 31 7.58 -12.80 49.10
C PHE A 31 6.06 -12.75 48.92
N LEU A 32 5.61 -11.77 48.14
CA LEU A 32 4.24 -11.66 47.64
C LEU A 32 3.96 -12.77 46.62
N ASP A 33 2.74 -13.33 46.64
CA ASP A 33 2.32 -14.27 45.60
C ASP A 33 2.25 -13.58 44.22
N HIS A 34 2.41 -14.38 43.17
CA HIS A 34 2.51 -13.90 41.79
C HIS A 34 1.26 -13.16 41.27
N GLU A 35 0.06 -13.50 41.78
CA GLU A 35 -1.19 -12.80 41.43
C GLU A 35 -1.29 -11.43 42.12
N ASN A 36 -0.69 -11.28 43.31
CA ASN A 36 -0.74 -10.04 44.09
C ASN A 36 0.47 -9.11 43.87
N ALA A 37 1.59 -9.61 43.36
CA ALA A 37 2.78 -8.79 43.06
C ALA A 37 2.47 -7.64 42.07
N ASN A 38 1.60 -7.87 41.07
CA ASN A 38 1.21 -6.86 40.09
C ASN A 38 0.28 -5.77 40.63
N LYS A 39 -0.36 -5.98 41.80
CA LYS A 39 -1.26 -4.99 42.41
C LYS A 39 -0.54 -3.98 43.29
N ILE A 40 0.65 -4.32 43.80
CA ILE A 40 1.45 -3.44 44.66
C ILE A 40 2.28 -2.45 43.84
N LEU A 41 2.67 -2.81 42.62
CA LEU A 41 3.31 -1.90 41.67
C LEU A 41 2.28 -1.28 40.73
N ASN A 42 1.28 -0.57 41.28
CA ASN A 42 0.60 0.47 40.51
C ASN A 42 1.56 1.67 40.39
N ARG A 43 2.59 1.54 39.55
CA ARG A 43 3.47 2.65 39.20
C ARG A 43 2.68 3.55 38.24
N PRO A 44 2.29 4.77 38.62
CA PRO A 44 1.71 5.69 37.66
C PRO A 44 2.74 5.93 36.55
N LYS A 45 2.34 5.83 35.28
CA LYS A 45 3.17 6.35 34.17
C LYS A 45 3.43 7.82 34.47
N ARG A 46 4.70 8.25 34.58
CA ARG A 46 5.05 9.65 34.85
C ARG A 46 5.05 10.44 33.56
N TYR A 47 3.99 10.31 32.75
CA TYR A 47 3.85 11.23 31.63
C TYR A 47 3.50 12.62 32.17
N ASN A 48 4.42 13.59 32.00
CA ASN A 48 4.23 15.01 32.32
C ASN A 48 3.73 15.26 33.75
N SER A 49 4.48 14.78 34.76
CA SER A 49 4.00 14.77 36.15
C SER A 49 4.25 16.05 36.96
N GLY A 50 4.87 17.10 36.40
CA GLY A 50 4.90 18.41 37.07
C GLY A 50 5.81 19.47 36.46
N LYS A 51 5.54 20.73 36.82
CA LYS A 51 6.20 21.97 36.35
C LYS A 51 7.72 22.11 36.63
N LEU A 52 8.40 21.06 37.06
CA LEU A 52 9.80 21.10 37.50
C LEU A 52 10.65 19.91 37.01
N GLU A 53 10.10 19.03 36.16
CA GLU A 53 10.80 17.86 35.61
C GLU A 53 12.04 18.25 34.79
N GLU A 54 12.01 19.41 34.12
CA GLU A 54 13.13 20.00 33.37
C GLU A 54 14.37 20.34 34.22
N PHE A 55 14.26 20.36 35.56
CA PHE A 55 15.41 20.60 36.46
C PHE A 55 16.07 19.32 36.96
N VAL A 56 15.52 18.15 36.61
CA VAL A 56 16.08 16.86 37.00
C VAL A 56 17.08 16.41 35.93
N ARG A 57 18.25 15.95 36.35
CA ARG A 57 19.25 15.42 35.41
C ARG A 57 18.67 14.20 34.67
N GLY A 58 18.76 14.22 33.35
CA GLY A 58 18.29 13.17 32.46
C GLY A 58 18.77 11.79 32.90
N ASN A 59 17.87 10.80 32.91
CA ASN A 59 18.20 9.43 33.30
C ASN A 59 17.71 8.42 32.26
N LEU A 60 18.66 7.70 31.65
CA LEU A 60 18.37 6.74 30.57
C LEU A 60 17.30 5.72 30.94
N GLU A 61 17.43 5.10 32.11
CA GLU A 61 16.50 4.07 32.57
C GLU A 61 15.11 4.66 32.76
N ARG A 62 14.99 5.82 33.42
CA ARG A 62 13.72 6.44 33.76
C ARG A 62 12.97 7.01 32.55
N GLU A 63 13.68 7.75 31.70
CA GLU A 63 13.04 8.53 30.63
C GLU A 63 12.92 7.71 29.35
N CYS A 64 13.93 6.89 29.05
CA CYS A 64 13.99 6.16 27.81
C CYS A 64 13.71 4.66 27.97
N ILE A 65 14.09 3.97 29.06
CA ILE A 65 13.85 2.52 29.17
C ILE A 65 12.48 2.20 29.80
N GLU A 66 12.14 2.87 30.91
CA GLU A 66 10.87 2.76 31.61
C GLU A 66 9.75 3.52 30.86
N GLU A 67 10.12 4.56 30.11
CA GLU A 67 9.21 5.45 29.37
C GLU A 67 9.65 5.69 27.92
N ARG A 68 8.90 6.49 27.15
CA ARG A 68 9.22 6.82 25.76
C ARG A 68 9.72 8.26 25.67
N CYS A 69 11.03 8.43 25.53
CA CYS A 69 11.67 9.74 25.42
C CYS A 69 11.72 10.27 23.97
N THR A 70 11.84 11.60 23.85
CA THR A 70 12.13 12.38 22.65
C THR A 70 13.63 12.40 22.36
N PHE A 71 14.01 12.84 21.16
CA PHE A 71 15.44 12.94 20.81
C PHE A 71 16.17 13.91 21.72
N GLU A 72 15.48 14.97 22.15
CA GLU A 72 16.02 15.99 23.03
C GLU A 72 16.25 15.45 24.44
N GLU A 73 15.29 14.69 24.99
CA GLU A 73 15.47 14.00 26.27
C GLU A 73 16.60 12.96 26.21
N ALA A 74 16.69 12.18 25.12
CA ALA A 74 17.84 11.29 24.92
C ALA A 74 19.17 12.08 24.84
N ARG A 75 19.16 13.26 24.22
CA ARG A 75 20.33 14.14 24.12
C ARG A 75 20.76 14.69 25.48
N GLU A 76 19.79 14.95 26.35
CA GLU A 76 20.03 15.36 27.73
C GLU A 76 20.61 14.22 28.58
N VAL A 77 20.29 12.96 28.26
CA VAL A 77 20.84 11.78 28.94
C VAL A 77 22.31 11.51 28.56
N PHE A 78 22.66 11.56 27.27
CA PHE A 78 24.02 11.23 26.81
C PHE A 78 24.96 12.43 26.80
N GLU A 79 24.44 13.66 26.84
CA GLU A 79 25.19 14.93 26.75
C GLU A 79 26.17 14.97 25.55
N ASN A 80 25.98 14.10 24.55
CA ASN A 80 26.87 13.88 23.42
C ASN A 80 26.05 13.53 22.17
N THR A 81 26.24 14.29 21.09
CA THR A 81 25.46 14.14 19.85
C THR A 81 25.68 12.79 19.17
N GLU A 82 26.90 12.25 19.18
CA GLU A 82 27.24 10.98 18.51
C GLU A 82 26.64 9.79 19.27
N GLN A 83 26.84 9.73 20.58
CA GLN A 83 26.25 8.70 21.45
C GLN A 83 24.73 8.76 21.47
N THR A 84 24.14 9.96 21.51
CA THR A 84 22.68 10.15 21.38
C THR A 84 22.21 9.61 20.03
N THR A 85 22.94 9.87 18.95
CA THR A 85 22.58 9.39 17.61
C THR A 85 22.71 7.87 17.51
N GLU A 86 23.72 7.26 18.13
CA GLU A 86 23.88 5.80 18.20
C GLU A 86 22.79 5.13 19.03
N PHE A 87 22.52 5.67 20.22
CA PHE A 87 21.41 5.24 21.04
C PHE A 87 20.09 5.39 20.28
N TRP A 88 19.82 6.55 19.66
CA TRP A 88 18.57 6.81 18.95
C TRP A 88 18.36 5.91 17.72
N LYS A 89 19.45 5.46 17.09
CA LYS A 89 19.41 4.44 16.03
C LYS A 89 18.88 3.09 16.56
N GLN A 90 19.15 2.75 17.82
CA GLN A 90 18.75 1.50 18.47
C GLN A 90 17.44 1.63 19.28
N TYR A 91 17.24 2.78 19.93
CA TYR A 91 16.18 3.09 20.88
C TYR A 91 14.80 3.16 20.22
N PHE A 92 14.74 3.80 19.06
CA PHE A 92 13.62 3.64 18.14
C PHE A 92 13.85 2.37 17.32
N ASP A 93 13.75 1.22 17.98
CA ASP A 93 13.57 -0.05 17.30
C ASP A 93 12.31 0.09 16.45
N ALA A 94 12.51 0.37 15.17
CA ALA A 94 11.43 0.66 14.24
C ALA A 94 10.63 -0.64 14.08
N THR A 95 9.59 -0.85 14.89
CA THR A 95 8.70 -1.99 14.69
C THR A 95 8.15 -1.96 13.27
N CYS A 96 7.77 -3.09 12.70
CA CYS A 96 7.18 -3.10 11.35
C CYS A 96 5.94 -2.19 11.24
N SER A 97 5.24 -1.97 12.35
CA SER A 97 4.11 -1.04 12.45
C SER A 97 4.51 0.43 12.30
N ILE A 98 5.76 0.79 12.58
CA ILE A 98 6.27 2.17 12.54
C ILE A 98 7.26 2.29 11.38
N LYS A 99 6.91 3.10 10.38
CA LYS A 99 7.74 3.35 9.17
C LYS A 99 8.23 2.04 8.52
N ASN A 100 7.41 0.98 8.51
CA ASN A 100 7.76 -0.33 7.96
C ASN A 100 9.08 -0.91 8.50
N GLY A 101 9.45 -0.58 9.75
CA GLY A 101 10.74 -0.95 10.33
C GLY A 101 11.97 -0.46 9.58
N ARG A 102 11.82 0.64 8.84
CA ARG A 102 12.78 1.19 7.87
C ARG A 102 13.13 0.23 6.73
N CYS A 103 12.39 -0.86 6.56
CA CYS A 103 12.54 -1.73 5.41
C CYS A 103 11.98 -1.03 4.17
N LYS A 104 12.74 -1.05 3.07
CA LYS A 104 12.29 -0.45 1.80
C LYS A 104 11.07 -1.16 1.21
N GLN A 105 10.94 -2.48 1.43
CA GLN A 105 9.86 -3.29 0.88
C GLN A 105 9.09 -4.03 1.95
N PHE A 106 9.59 -5.18 2.43
CA PHE A 106 8.88 -6.00 3.41
C PHE A 106 9.61 -6.04 4.74
N CYS A 107 8.86 -5.86 5.81
CA CYS A 107 9.29 -5.98 7.20
C CYS A 107 8.62 -7.18 7.89
N LYS A 108 9.37 -7.91 8.70
CA LYS A 108 8.86 -8.90 9.65
C LYS A 108 9.55 -8.76 10.99
N MET A 109 8.81 -8.98 12.08
CA MET A 109 9.39 -9.13 13.41
C MET A 109 9.88 -10.57 13.58
N ARG A 110 11.13 -10.75 14.02
CA ARG A 110 11.67 -12.04 14.45
C ARG A 110 11.29 -12.35 15.89
N ALA A 111 11.51 -13.60 16.30
CA ALA A 111 11.21 -14.08 17.66
C ALA A 111 12.01 -13.34 18.76
N ASP A 112 13.12 -12.72 18.41
CA ASP A 112 13.96 -11.88 19.29
C ASP A 112 13.53 -10.40 19.30
N ASN A 113 12.32 -10.09 18.83
CA ASN A 113 11.80 -8.73 18.62
C ASN A 113 12.63 -7.84 17.67
N LYS A 114 13.56 -8.42 16.89
CA LYS A 114 14.30 -7.66 15.89
C LYS A 114 13.58 -7.58 14.56
N VAL A 115 13.80 -6.47 13.89
CA VAL A 115 13.25 -6.19 12.57
C VAL A 115 14.07 -6.89 11.50
N PHE A 116 13.40 -7.68 10.67
CA PHE A 116 13.98 -8.34 9.53
C PHE A 116 13.36 -7.82 8.24
N CYS A 117 14.19 -7.25 7.37
CA CYS A 117 13.76 -6.78 6.05
C CYS A 117 13.95 -7.85 4.99
N SER A 118 13.07 -7.86 4.00
CA SER A 118 13.16 -8.75 2.84
C SER A 118 12.63 -8.04 1.59
N CYS A 119 13.07 -8.53 0.43
CA CYS A 119 12.76 -7.94 -0.86
C CYS A 119 11.89 -8.86 -1.73
N THR A 120 11.20 -8.28 -2.69
CA THR A 120 10.43 -8.96 -3.73
C THR A 120 11.36 -9.59 -4.78
N ALA A 121 10.81 -10.49 -5.59
CA ALA A 121 11.56 -11.15 -6.65
C ALA A 121 12.19 -10.14 -7.61
N GLY A 122 13.43 -10.41 -8.05
CA GLY A 122 14.21 -9.48 -8.87
C GLY A 122 14.95 -8.40 -8.07
N TYR A 123 14.84 -8.38 -6.74
CA TYR A 123 15.60 -7.51 -5.86
C TYR A 123 16.38 -8.31 -4.82
N ARG A 124 17.54 -7.78 -4.42
CA ARG A 124 18.35 -8.28 -3.31
C ARG A 124 18.39 -7.26 -2.17
N LEU A 125 18.49 -7.76 -0.94
CA LEU A 125 18.70 -6.90 0.22
C LEU A 125 20.12 -6.30 0.14
N ALA A 126 20.22 -4.99 0.33
CA ALA A 126 21.47 -4.27 0.32
C ALA A 126 22.26 -4.53 1.62
N GLU A 127 23.50 -4.06 1.66
CA GLU A 127 24.42 -4.26 2.79
C GLU A 127 23.90 -3.63 4.09
N ASP A 128 23.11 -2.55 3.99
CA ASP A 128 22.46 -1.89 5.11
C ASP A 128 21.34 -2.71 5.78
N GLN A 129 21.01 -3.89 5.25
CA GLN A 129 19.95 -4.79 5.72
C GLN A 129 18.54 -4.16 5.71
N LYS A 130 18.35 -3.04 5.01
CA LYS A 130 17.10 -2.25 4.98
C LYS A 130 16.65 -1.96 3.55
N SER A 131 17.58 -1.62 2.67
CA SER A 131 17.34 -1.25 1.29
C SER A 131 17.22 -2.47 0.37
N CYS A 132 16.44 -2.33 -0.69
CA CYS A 132 16.30 -3.33 -1.74
C CYS A 132 16.85 -2.77 -3.05
N GLU A 133 17.83 -3.47 -3.62
CA GLU A 133 18.52 -3.14 -4.86
C GLU A 133 18.13 -4.11 -5.97
N PRO A 134 17.98 -3.65 -7.23
CA PRO A 134 17.78 -4.53 -8.37
C PRO A 134 18.84 -5.63 -8.44
N ALA A 135 18.40 -6.88 -8.52
CA ALA A 135 19.27 -8.05 -8.71
C ALA A 135 19.24 -8.57 -10.17
N VAL A 136 18.28 -8.10 -10.97
CA VAL A 136 18.11 -8.44 -12.39
C VAL A 136 17.96 -7.16 -13.21
N PRO A 137 18.22 -7.18 -14.54
CA PRO A 137 18.13 -5.99 -15.39
C PRO A 137 16.74 -5.33 -15.41
N PHE A 138 15.68 -6.15 -15.42
CA PHE A 138 14.28 -5.71 -15.47
C PHE A 138 13.52 -6.26 -14.26
N PRO A 139 13.76 -5.70 -13.06
CA PRO A 139 13.10 -6.17 -11.86
C PRO A 139 11.62 -5.78 -11.89
N CYS A 140 10.75 -6.56 -11.21
CA CYS A 140 9.32 -6.29 -11.24
C CYS A 140 8.99 -4.86 -10.74
N GLY A 141 7.87 -4.31 -11.22
CA GLY A 141 7.29 -3.07 -10.69
C GLY A 141 8.13 -1.81 -10.89
N ARG A 142 9.28 -1.90 -11.56
CA ARG A 142 10.14 -0.75 -11.86
C ARG A 142 9.85 -0.20 -13.25
N VAL A 143 9.77 1.11 -13.34
CA VAL A 143 9.76 1.83 -14.62
C VAL A 143 11.21 2.19 -14.96
N SER A 144 11.71 1.65 -16.08
CA SER A 144 13.11 1.81 -16.50
C SER A 144 13.31 2.95 -17.51
N VAL A 145 12.23 3.45 -18.12
CA VAL A 145 12.31 4.59 -19.05
C VAL A 145 12.50 5.87 -18.22
N PRO A 146 13.62 6.59 -18.36
CA PRO A 146 13.82 7.86 -17.68
C PRO A 146 12.88 8.88 -18.33
N HIS A 147 11.72 9.10 -17.72
CA HIS A 147 10.94 10.28 -18.03
C HIS A 147 11.55 11.44 -17.27
N THR A 148 12.06 12.44 -18.00
CA THR A 148 12.41 13.73 -17.43
C THR A 148 11.14 14.30 -16.79
N SER A 149 10.95 14.05 -15.50
CA SER A 149 10.02 14.82 -14.71
C SER A 149 10.61 16.23 -14.72
N MET A 150 9.91 17.19 -15.31
CA MET A 150 10.19 18.60 -15.01
C MET A 150 10.14 18.70 -13.49
N LYS A 151 11.31 18.81 -12.85
CA LYS A 151 11.39 19.23 -11.47
C LYS A 151 10.81 20.63 -11.50
N HIS A 152 9.58 20.80 -11.03
CA HIS A 152 9.13 22.10 -10.58
C HIS A 152 10.09 22.48 -9.45
N THR A 153 11.13 23.24 -9.80
CA THR A 153 11.91 23.98 -8.82
C THR A 153 10.92 24.81 -8.06
N ARG A 154 10.74 24.44 -6.78
CA ARG A 154 10.12 25.23 -5.74
C ARG A 154 10.78 26.61 -5.79
N ALA A 155 10.16 27.55 -6.49
CA ALA A 155 10.51 28.95 -6.38
C ALA A 155 10.18 29.35 -4.94
N GLU A 156 11.22 29.70 -4.20
CA GLU A 156 11.13 30.28 -2.88
C GLU A 156 10.32 31.57 -2.97
N THR A 157 9.24 31.63 -2.20
CA THR A 157 8.58 32.88 -1.82
C THR A 157 9.53 33.69 -0.96
N VAL A 158 9.93 34.89 -1.40
CA VAL A 158 10.25 36.00 -0.50
C VAL A 158 9.70 37.30 -1.11
N PHE A 159 8.92 37.98 -0.28
CA PHE A 159 8.30 39.28 -0.47
C PHE A 159 9.31 40.38 -0.85
N SER A 160 8.91 41.25 -1.78
CA SER A 160 9.07 42.69 -1.63
C SER A 160 8.18 43.42 -2.65
N ASP A 161 7.03 43.91 -2.19
CA ASP A 161 6.38 45.08 -2.77
C ASP A 161 7.29 46.30 -2.55
N MET A 162 7.63 47.04 -3.60
CA MET A 162 7.89 48.48 -3.51
C MET A 162 7.85 49.14 -4.89
N ASP A 163 6.91 50.07 -5.04
CA ASP A 163 6.66 50.93 -6.19
C ASP A 163 7.87 51.78 -6.63
N TYR A 164 8.01 52.03 -7.93
CA TYR A 164 8.44 53.34 -8.44
C TYR A 164 8.08 53.55 -9.92
N GLU A 165 7.31 54.61 -10.19
CA GLU A 165 7.02 55.17 -11.52
C GLU A 165 8.25 55.83 -12.16
N ASN A 166 8.42 55.71 -13.49
CA ASN A 166 8.18 56.80 -14.47
C ASN A 166 8.76 56.52 -15.87
N SER A 167 7.86 56.54 -16.86
CA SER A 167 7.87 57.34 -18.10
C SER A 167 9.12 57.44 -19.00
N THR A 168 9.04 56.97 -20.26
CA THR A 168 8.78 57.78 -21.49
C THR A 168 9.23 57.04 -22.77
N THR A 169 8.35 57.04 -23.80
CA THR A 169 8.55 57.11 -25.27
C THR A 169 9.59 56.20 -25.94
N ASP A 170 9.46 55.72 -27.17
CA ASP A 170 8.46 55.61 -28.25
C ASP A 170 9.30 54.91 -29.34
N GLU A 171 8.80 53.86 -29.99
CA GLU A 171 9.02 53.59 -31.42
C GLU A 171 8.54 52.19 -31.81
N THR A 172 7.66 52.24 -32.80
CA THR A 172 7.00 51.17 -33.53
C THR A 172 7.96 50.33 -34.35
N VAL A 173 7.93 49.01 -34.20
CA VAL A 173 8.18 48.08 -35.32
C VAL A 173 7.12 46.99 -35.29
N LEU A 174 6.28 47.02 -36.32
CA LEU A 174 5.30 46.01 -36.67
C LEU A 174 6.03 44.94 -37.50
N ASP A 175 6.23 43.75 -36.96
CA ASP A 175 6.46 42.56 -37.77
C ASP A 175 5.46 41.47 -37.38
N ASN A 176 4.57 41.22 -38.34
CA ASN A 176 3.51 40.23 -38.29
C ASN A 176 4.09 38.83 -38.09
N VAL A 177 4.03 38.32 -36.87
CA VAL A 177 4.09 36.88 -36.62
C VAL A 177 2.70 36.43 -36.24
N THR A 178 2.10 35.68 -37.15
CA THR A 178 0.83 34.98 -36.96
C THR A 178 0.99 33.98 -35.81
N GLU A 179 0.69 34.40 -34.58
CA GLU A 179 0.46 33.48 -33.48
C GLU A 179 -0.87 32.77 -33.76
N SER A 180 -0.76 31.61 -34.44
CA SER A 180 -1.85 30.66 -34.47
C SER A 180 -2.17 30.29 -33.03
N THR A 181 -3.32 30.72 -32.56
CA THR A 181 -3.98 30.20 -31.37
C THR A 181 -4.29 28.74 -31.67
N GLN A 182 -3.32 27.86 -31.43
CA GLN A 182 -3.57 26.41 -31.41
C GLN A 182 -4.48 26.16 -30.20
N PRO A 183 -5.70 25.64 -30.40
CA PRO A 183 -6.58 25.35 -29.29
C PRO A 183 -5.91 24.28 -28.44
N PHE A 184 -5.77 24.56 -27.15
CA PHE A 184 -5.41 23.60 -26.11
C PHE A 184 -6.43 22.47 -26.14
N ASN A 185 -6.17 21.45 -26.95
CA ASN A 185 -7.00 20.26 -27.06
C ASN A 185 -6.56 19.27 -25.97
N ASP A 186 -6.64 19.71 -24.71
CA ASP A 186 -6.36 18.87 -23.55
C ASP A 186 -7.65 18.13 -23.15
N LEU A 187 -8.02 17.15 -23.98
CA LEU A 187 -9.08 16.20 -23.68
C LEU A 187 -8.43 14.89 -23.24
N THR A 188 -8.02 14.87 -21.97
CA THR A 188 -7.54 13.73 -21.18
C THR A 188 -8.59 12.60 -21.16
N ARG A 189 -8.22 11.35 -21.49
CA ARG A 189 -9.16 10.32 -21.96
C ARG A 189 -8.95 8.85 -21.50
N ILE A 190 -8.75 8.56 -20.21
CA ILE A 190 -9.75 7.77 -19.43
C ILE A 190 -10.81 8.80 -19.00
N VAL A 191 -12.02 8.49 -18.52
CA VAL A 191 -12.90 9.60 -18.09
C VAL A 191 -12.12 10.44 -17.06
N GLY A 192 -11.72 11.65 -17.44
CA GLY A 192 -10.75 12.52 -16.75
C GLY A 192 -9.37 11.93 -16.34
N GLY A 193 -8.81 10.96 -17.07
CA GLY A 193 -7.44 10.44 -16.90
C GLY A 193 -6.50 10.83 -18.05
N GLU A 194 -5.19 10.64 -17.92
CA GLU A 194 -4.17 11.22 -18.81
C GLU A 194 -3.55 10.19 -19.77
N ASN A 195 -2.98 10.67 -20.89
CA ASN A 195 -2.17 9.83 -21.77
C ASN A 195 -0.91 9.35 -21.03
N ALA A 196 -0.71 8.04 -20.97
CA ALA A 196 0.54 7.47 -20.48
C ALA A 196 1.68 7.76 -21.47
N LYS A 197 2.90 7.88 -20.95
CA LYS A 197 4.12 7.92 -21.77
C LYS A 197 4.53 6.49 -22.17
N PRO A 198 5.26 6.32 -23.30
CA PRO A 198 5.79 5.02 -23.68
C PRO A 198 6.65 4.41 -22.56
N GLY A 199 6.31 3.19 -22.14
CA GLY A 199 6.99 2.46 -21.06
C GLY A 199 6.70 2.96 -19.64
N GLN A 200 5.73 3.87 -19.43
CA GLN A 200 5.33 4.31 -18.08
C GLN A 200 4.64 3.20 -17.28
N PHE A 201 3.91 2.30 -17.95
CA PHE A 201 3.24 1.13 -17.35
C PHE A 201 3.65 -0.16 -18.08
N PRO A 202 4.91 -0.60 -17.95
CA PRO A 202 5.49 -1.67 -18.78
C PRO A 202 4.93 -3.07 -18.47
N TRP A 203 4.13 -3.20 -17.42
CA TRP A 203 3.40 -4.42 -17.07
C TRP A 203 2.02 -4.49 -17.73
N GLN A 204 1.52 -3.40 -18.31
CA GLN A 204 0.23 -3.36 -18.97
C GLN A 204 0.26 -4.26 -20.23
N VAL A 205 -0.80 -5.03 -20.44
CA VAL A 205 -1.02 -5.73 -21.71
C VAL A 205 -2.42 -5.47 -22.26
N LEU A 206 -2.53 -5.59 -23.57
CA LEU A 206 -3.78 -5.57 -24.31
C LEU A 206 -4.20 -7.01 -24.63
N LEU A 207 -5.49 -7.32 -24.46
CA LEU A 207 -6.07 -8.59 -24.87
C LEU A 207 -6.89 -8.41 -26.14
N ASN A 208 -6.51 -9.14 -27.19
CA ASN A 208 -7.22 -9.23 -28.45
C ASN A 208 -7.90 -10.59 -28.57
N GLY A 209 -9.11 -10.62 -29.11
CA GLY A 209 -9.90 -11.84 -29.32
C GLY A 209 -10.73 -11.72 -30.59
N LYS A 210 -12.01 -12.07 -30.54
CA LYS A 210 -12.96 -11.79 -31.64
C LYS A 210 -13.19 -10.29 -31.87
N ILE A 211 -12.96 -9.50 -30.83
CA ILE A 211 -12.99 -8.04 -30.85
C ILE A 211 -11.58 -7.62 -30.43
N ASP A 212 -10.96 -6.74 -31.22
CA ASP A 212 -9.68 -6.16 -30.86
C ASP A 212 -9.82 -5.27 -29.62
N ALA A 213 -8.78 -5.24 -28.77
CA ALA A 213 -8.70 -4.38 -27.60
C ALA A 213 -9.89 -4.50 -26.61
N PHE A 214 -10.35 -5.72 -26.33
CA PHE A 214 -11.59 -5.90 -25.55
C PHE A 214 -11.39 -5.87 -24.03
N CYS A 215 -10.18 -6.17 -23.55
CA CYS A 215 -9.80 -6.16 -22.13
C CYS A 215 -8.30 -5.86 -21.96
N GLY A 216 -7.91 -5.50 -20.74
CA GLY A 216 -6.53 -5.39 -20.31
C GLY A 216 -6.02 -6.60 -19.53
N GLY A 217 -4.75 -6.54 -19.14
CA GLY A 217 -4.10 -7.50 -18.25
C GLY A 217 -2.84 -6.93 -17.63
N ALA A 218 -2.20 -7.71 -16.76
CA ALA A 218 -0.90 -7.38 -16.19
C ALA A 218 0.08 -8.56 -16.31
N ILE A 219 1.34 -8.25 -16.65
CA ILE A 219 2.42 -9.23 -16.74
C ILE A 219 2.82 -9.69 -15.33
N VAL A 220 2.65 -10.99 -15.03
CA VAL A 220 3.12 -11.61 -13.77
C VAL A 220 4.59 -12.01 -13.89
N ASN A 221 4.95 -12.61 -15.02
CA ASN A 221 6.32 -12.94 -15.42
C ASN A 221 6.36 -13.13 -16.95
N GLU A 222 7.50 -13.57 -17.49
CA GLU A 222 7.70 -13.76 -18.93
C GLU A 222 6.70 -14.72 -19.61
N LYS A 223 6.04 -15.61 -18.88
CA LYS A 223 5.10 -16.61 -19.43
C LYS A 223 3.66 -16.43 -19.00
N TRP A 224 3.39 -15.61 -17.99
CA TRP A 224 2.10 -15.55 -17.32
C TRP A 224 1.55 -14.13 -17.24
N ILE A 225 0.28 -13.99 -17.62
CA ILE A 225 -0.51 -12.77 -17.50
C ILE A 225 -1.64 -13.00 -16.50
N VAL A 226 -1.99 -11.98 -15.72
CA VAL A 226 -3.20 -11.95 -14.89
C VAL A 226 -4.22 -10.98 -15.50
N THR A 227 -5.49 -11.36 -15.49
CA THR A 227 -6.61 -10.56 -16.01
C THR A 227 -7.91 -10.90 -15.26
N ALA A 228 -9.04 -10.32 -15.67
CA ALA A 228 -10.37 -10.65 -15.16
C ALA A 228 -10.91 -11.91 -15.84
N ALA A 229 -11.63 -12.75 -15.10
CA ALA A 229 -12.17 -13.99 -15.64
C ALA A 229 -13.32 -13.75 -16.63
N HIS A 230 -14.11 -12.70 -16.43
CA HIS A 230 -15.24 -12.38 -17.31
C HIS A 230 -14.83 -11.89 -18.71
N CYS A 231 -13.56 -11.52 -18.89
CA CYS A 231 -12.96 -11.24 -20.20
C CYS A 231 -12.88 -12.51 -21.05
N LEU A 232 -12.93 -13.69 -20.44
CA LEU A 232 -12.60 -14.95 -21.08
C LEU A 232 -13.88 -15.73 -21.36
N LYS A 233 -13.99 -16.27 -22.57
CA LYS A 233 -15.07 -17.20 -22.94
C LYS A 233 -14.47 -18.53 -23.38
N PRO A 234 -15.09 -19.67 -23.01
CA PRO A 234 -14.62 -20.98 -23.47
C PRO A 234 -14.56 -21.04 -25.00
N GLY A 235 -13.42 -21.48 -25.53
CA GLY A 235 -13.19 -21.66 -26.96
C GLY A 235 -12.77 -20.41 -27.74
N ASP A 236 -12.66 -19.24 -27.09
CA ASP A 236 -12.13 -18.05 -27.76
C ASP A 236 -10.59 -18.13 -27.87
N THR A 237 -10.08 -17.83 -29.06
CA THR A 237 -8.64 -17.62 -29.30
C THR A 237 -8.26 -16.22 -28.84
N ILE A 238 -7.29 -16.12 -27.93
CA ILE A 238 -6.86 -14.86 -27.32
C ILE A 238 -5.38 -14.62 -27.64
N THR A 239 -5.08 -13.40 -28.02
CA THR A 239 -3.72 -12.90 -28.23
C THR A 239 -3.44 -11.82 -27.20
N VAL A 240 -2.26 -11.86 -26.59
CA VAL A 240 -1.75 -10.83 -25.68
C VAL A 240 -0.77 -9.96 -26.44
N VAL A 241 -0.89 -8.64 -26.30
CA VAL A 241 0.10 -7.67 -26.78
C VAL A 241 0.70 -6.95 -25.57
N ALA A 242 2.00 -7.17 -25.34
CA ALA A 242 2.79 -6.46 -24.33
C ALA A 242 3.65 -5.39 -24.99
N GLY A 243 4.02 -4.32 -24.27
CA GLY A 243 4.82 -3.23 -24.83
C GLY A 243 4.05 -2.35 -25.83
N GLU A 244 2.73 -2.42 -25.79
CA GLU A 244 1.79 -1.60 -26.56
C GLU A 244 1.65 -0.20 -25.92
N HIS A 245 1.52 0.85 -26.73
CA HIS A 245 1.24 2.20 -26.25
C HIS A 245 0.13 2.85 -27.09
N ASN A 246 0.29 2.96 -28.40
CA ASN A 246 -0.70 3.49 -29.33
C ASN A 246 -1.21 2.38 -30.27
N THR A 247 -2.44 1.92 -30.04
CA THR A 247 -3.01 0.77 -30.79
C THR A 247 -3.23 1.02 -32.29
N GLU A 248 -3.05 2.26 -32.76
CA GLU A 248 -3.18 2.65 -34.17
C GLU A 248 -1.82 2.75 -34.88
N GLU A 249 -0.71 2.64 -34.14
CA GLU A 249 0.66 2.75 -34.64
C GLU A 249 1.45 1.45 -34.37
N ASP A 250 2.64 1.34 -34.97
CA ASP A 250 3.60 0.28 -34.69
C ASP A 250 4.87 0.96 -34.16
N GLU A 251 5.05 0.93 -32.84
CA GLU A 251 6.19 1.55 -32.15
C GLU A 251 7.41 0.63 -32.05
N HIS A 252 7.33 -0.57 -32.63
CA HIS A 252 8.37 -1.60 -32.61
C HIS A 252 8.74 -2.10 -31.21
N THR A 253 7.89 -1.85 -30.22
CA THR A 253 8.04 -2.34 -28.84
C THR A 253 7.09 -3.49 -28.51
N GLU A 254 6.13 -3.73 -29.38
CA GLU A 254 5.01 -4.65 -29.20
C GLU A 254 5.47 -6.11 -29.31
N GLN A 255 5.04 -6.90 -28.35
CA GLN A 255 5.27 -8.34 -28.32
C GLN A 255 3.93 -9.07 -28.30
N LYS A 256 3.55 -9.58 -29.47
CA LYS A 256 2.34 -10.40 -29.63
C LYS A 256 2.62 -11.85 -29.22
N ARG A 257 1.77 -12.42 -28.37
CA ARG A 257 1.85 -13.82 -27.90
C ARG A 257 0.48 -14.47 -27.91
N ASN A 258 0.44 -15.74 -28.26
CA ASN A 258 -0.80 -16.52 -28.23
C ASN A 258 -1.02 -17.09 -26.84
N VAL A 259 -2.26 -17.20 -26.41
CA VAL A 259 -2.61 -17.85 -25.14
C VAL A 259 -2.81 -19.35 -25.37
N ILE A 260 -2.02 -20.19 -24.70
CA ILE A 260 -2.11 -21.65 -24.81
C ILE A 260 -2.91 -22.30 -23.68
N ARG A 261 -3.02 -21.62 -22.55
CA ARG A 261 -3.78 -22.10 -21.39
C ARG A 261 -4.42 -20.94 -20.67
N VAL A 262 -5.68 -21.15 -20.31
CA VAL A 262 -6.52 -20.19 -19.59
C VAL A 262 -6.95 -20.83 -18.28
N ILE A 263 -6.68 -20.15 -17.17
CA ILE A 263 -6.97 -20.65 -15.81
C ILE A 263 -7.81 -19.60 -15.09
N PRO A 264 -9.15 -19.62 -15.22
CA PRO A 264 -10.01 -18.84 -14.34
C PRO A 264 -9.88 -19.36 -12.91
N HIS A 265 -10.12 -18.50 -11.92
CA HIS A 265 -10.12 -18.92 -10.53
C HIS A 265 -11.13 -20.05 -10.31
N HIS A 266 -10.78 -21.06 -9.50
CA HIS A 266 -11.60 -22.26 -9.30
C HIS A 266 -13.01 -21.98 -8.74
N ASN A 267 -13.17 -20.89 -7.97
CA ASN A 267 -14.48 -20.43 -7.47
C ASN A 267 -15.19 -19.44 -8.41
N TYR A 268 -14.62 -19.12 -9.57
CA TYR A 268 -15.29 -18.29 -10.57
C TYR A 268 -16.41 -19.07 -11.23
N ASN A 269 -17.62 -18.51 -11.24
CA ASN A 269 -18.74 -19.12 -11.93
C ASN A 269 -19.64 -18.06 -12.56
N ALA A 270 -19.50 -17.88 -13.88
CA ALA A 270 -20.23 -16.90 -14.66
C ALA A 270 -21.74 -17.11 -14.68
N THR A 271 -22.25 -18.34 -14.48
CA THR A 271 -23.69 -18.62 -14.46
C THR A 271 -24.36 -18.21 -13.14
N ILE A 272 -23.59 -18.17 -12.05
CA ILE A 272 -24.07 -17.75 -10.73
C ILE A 272 -23.84 -16.26 -10.53
N ASN A 273 -22.59 -15.82 -10.70
CA ASN A 273 -22.22 -14.42 -10.58
C ASN A 273 -20.98 -14.14 -11.43
N LYS A 274 -21.19 -13.39 -12.52
CA LYS A 274 -20.15 -13.03 -13.51
C LYS A 274 -18.95 -12.29 -12.92
N TYR A 275 -19.11 -11.62 -11.77
CA TYR A 275 -18.08 -10.76 -11.20
C TYR A 275 -17.52 -11.29 -9.87
N HIS A 276 -18.07 -12.37 -9.32
CA HIS A 276 -17.52 -12.97 -8.10
C HIS A 276 -16.31 -13.85 -8.42
N HIS A 277 -15.21 -13.67 -7.68
CA HIS A 277 -13.90 -14.29 -7.99
C HIS A 277 -13.42 -14.01 -9.42
N ASP A 278 -13.66 -12.80 -9.89
CA ASP A 278 -13.35 -12.37 -11.24
C ASP A 278 -11.86 -12.10 -11.44
N ILE A 279 -11.11 -13.19 -11.58
CA ILE A 279 -9.67 -13.21 -11.84
C ILE A 279 -9.30 -14.49 -12.59
N ALA A 280 -8.38 -14.37 -13.53
CA ALA A 280 -7.86 -15.46 -14.33
C ALA A 280 -6.38 -15.27 -14.67
N LEU A 281 -5.72 -16.37 -15.01
CA LEU A 281 -4.35 -16.41 -15.49
C LEU A 281 -4.29 -16.94 -16.92
N LEU A 282 -3.42 -16.35 -17.73
CA LEU A 282 -3.17 -16.74 -19.11
C LEU A 282 -1.71 -17.17 -19.24
N GLU A 283 -1.48 -18.35 -19.82
CA GLU A 283 -0.15 -18.84 -20.16
C GLU A 283 0.14 -18.56 -21.64
N LEU A 284 1.32 -18.01 -21.89
CA LEU A 284 1.78 -17.62 -23.23
C LEU A 284 2.50 -18.77 -23.94
N ASP A 285 2.25 -18.91 -25.24
CA ASP A 285 2.90 -19.86 -26.14
C ASP A 285 4.43 -19.76 -26.06
N ARG A 286 4.96 -18.54 -26.04
CA ARG A 286 6.38 -18.22 -25.95
C ARG A 286 6.64 -17.16 -24.88
N PRO A 287 7.80 -17.17 -24.21
CA PRO A 287 8.10 -16.17 -23.21
C PRO A 287 8.19 -14.77 -23.84
N LEU A 288 7.87 -13.75 -23.05
CA LEU A 288 8.11 -12.36 -23.35
C LEU A 288 9.59 -12.04 -23.17
N THR A 289 10.14 -11.23 -24.05
CA THR A 289 11.49 -10.69 -23.90
C THR A 289 11.42 -9.47 -23.01
N LEU A 290 11.84 -9.59 -21.74
CA LEU A 290 11.76 -8.47 -20.81
C LEU A 290 12.69 -7.33 -21.23
N ASN A 291 12.15 -6.11 -21.22
CA ASN A 291 12.86 -4.88 -21.56
C ASN A 291 12.19 -3.65 -20.87
N SER A 292 12.63 -2.44 -21.18
CA SER A 292 12.10 -1.21 -20.57
C SER A 292 10.60 -0.95 -20.83
N TYR A 293 10.01 -1.58 -21.86
CA TYR A 293 8.59 -1.47 -22.23
C TYR A 293 7.78 -2.70 -21.80
N VAL A 294 8.46 -3.81 -21.49
CA VAL A 294 7.87 -5.10 -21.10
C VAL A 294 8.53 -5.59 -19.82
N THR A 295 7.93 -5.24 -18.67
CA THR A 295 8.45 -5.58 -17.33
C THR A 295 7.31 -6.05 -16.44
N PRO A 296 7.46 -7.14 -15.67
CA PRO A 296 6.38 -7.67 -14.83
C PRO A 296 6.00 -6.72 -13.68
N ILE A 297 4.76 -6.81 -13.21
CA ILE A 297 4.32 -6.12 -11.98
C ILE A 297 4.75 -6.90 -10.73
N CYS A 298 5.12 -6.21 -9.65
CA CYS A 298 5.41 -6.91 -8.40
C CYS A 298 4.14 -7.41 -7.72
N ILE A 299 4.21 -8.64 -7.18
CA ILE A 299 3.13 -9.23 -6.38
C ILE A 299 3.68 -9.55 -4.99
N ALA A 300 3.30 -8.71 -4.03
CA ALA A 300 3.66 -8.88 -2.62
C ALA A 300 3.00 -10.12 -2.01
N ASN A 301 3.21 -10.36 -0.71
CA ASN A 301 2.45 -11.38 0.01
C ASN A 301 1.04 -10.83 0.37
N ARG A 302 0.13 -11.71 0.80
CA ARG A 302 -1.26 -11.34 1.13
C ARG A 302 -1.37 -10.14 2.09
N GLU A 303 -0.53 -10.10 3.11
CA GLU A 303 -0.53 -9.05 4.13
C GLU A 303 -0.10 -7.70 3.53
N TYR A 304 1.07 -7.65 2.88
CA TYR A 304 1.58 -6.44 2.25
C TYR A 304 0.70 -5.95 1.11
N THR A 305 0.15 -6.83 0.27
CA THR A 305 -0.81 -6.43 -0.76
C THR A 305 -2.04 -5.74 -0.14
N ASN A 306 -2.48 -6.18 1.05
CA ASN A 306 -3.58 -5.53 1.76
C ASN A 306 -3.18 -4.19 2.38
N ILE A 307 -1.97 -4.10 2.94
CA ILE A 307 -1.40 -2.85 3.49
C ILE A 307 -1.25 -1.80 2.39
N PHE A 308 -0.66 -2.16 1.24
CA PHE A 308 -0.47 -1.25 0.11
C PHE A 308 -1.81 -0.74 -0.42
N LEU A 309 -2.82 -1.60 -0.54
CA LEU A 309 -4.17 -1.15 -0.92
C LEU A 309 -4.73 -0.12 0.09
N LYS A 310 -4.47 -0.30 1.39
CA LYS A 310 -4.91 0.61 2.46
C LYS A 310 -4.17 1.94 2.51
N PHE A 311 -3.08 2.14 1.74
CA PHE A 311 -2.49 3.48 1.57
C PHE A 311 -3.49 4.47 0.94
N GLY A 312 -4.54 3.95 0.30
CA GLY A 312 -5.71 4.75 -0.04
C GLY A 312 -5.65 5.40 -1.41
N SER A 313 -4.59 5.15 -2.19
CA SER A 313 -4.49 5.62 -3.56
C SER A 313 -3.76 4.58 -4.44
N GLY A 314 -4.23 4.44 -5.68
CA GLY A 314 -3.62 3.59 -6.68
C GLY A 314 -3.78 4.16 -8.09
N TYR A 315 -3.05 3.60 -9.03
CA TYR A 315 -3.15 3.90 -10.45
C TYR A 315 -3.86 2.77 -11.18
N VAL A 316 -4.73 3.15 -12.10
CA VAL A 316 -5.39 2.24 -13.05
C VAL A 316 -5.00 2.65 -14.46
N SER A 317 -4.89 1.68 -15.37
CA SER A 317 -4.50 1.92 -16.75
C SER A 317 -5.20 0.98 -17.72
N GLY A 318 -5.47 1.48 -18.94
CA GLY A 318 -6.14 0.72 -19.98
C GLY A 318 -6.45 1.54 -21.25
N TRP A 319 -6.98 0.85 -22.26
CA TRP A 319 -7.44 1.39 -23.54
C TRP A 319 -8.96 1.41 -23.66
N GLY A 320 -9.67 1.32 -22.53
CA GLY A 320 -11.12 1.32 -22.47
C GLY A 320 -11.74 2.62 -22.95
N LYS A 321 -13.06 2.69 -22.80
CA LYS A 321 -13.85 3.84 -23.25
C LYS A 321 -13.51 5.10 -22.48
N VAL A 322 -13.31 6.17 -23.22
CA VAL A 322 -12.80 7.44 -22.70
C VAL A 322 -13.92 8.39 -22.22
N PHE A 323 -15.15 8.07 -22.59
CA PHE A 323 -16.39 8.65 -22.06
C PHE A 323 -17.44 7.53 -22.00
N ASN A 324 -18.47 7.70 -21.16
CA ASN A 324 -19.54 6.71 -21.05
C ASN A 324 -20.19 6.47 -22.43
N ARG A 325 -20.25 5.21 -22.87
CA ARG A 325 -20.69 4.77 -24.21
C ARG A 325 -19.89 5.38 -25.38
N GLY A 326 -18.66 5.81 -25.12
CA GLY A 326 -17.79 6.45 -26.09
C GLY A 326 -16.89 5.54 -26.90
N ARG A 327 -15.96 6.20 -27.61
CA ARG A 327 -14.85 5.55 -28.31
C ARG A 327 -13.83 5.01 -27.30
N THR A 328 -13.14 3.95 -27.68
CA THR A 328 -11.94 3.45 -26.99
C THR A 328 -10.77 4.39 -27.20
N ALA A 329 -9.80 4.38 -26.28
CA ALA A 329 -8.57 5.13 -26.42
C ALA A 329 -7.62 4.40 -27.39
N SER A 330 -6.95 5.16 -28.27
CA SER A 330 -5.83 4.64 -29.07
C SER A 330 -4.54 4.61 -28.26
N ILE A 331 -4.25 5.71 -27.56
CA ILE A 331 -3.09 5.83 -26.66
C ILE A 331 -3.45 5.30 -25.27
N LEU A 332 -2.56 4.52 -24.64
CA LEU A 332 -2.74 4.01 -23.29
C LEU A 332 -3.04 5.15 -22.31
N GLN A 333 -4.06 4.96 -21.49
CA GLN A 333 -4.50 5.95 -20.53
C GLN A 333 -4.22 5.49 -19.11
N TYR A 334 -4.06 6.44 -18.20
CA TYR A 334 -3.94 6.15 -16.79
C TYR A 334 -4.69 7.15 -15.92
N LEU A 335 -5.11 6.69 -14.74
CA LEU A 335 -5.82 7.51 -13.78
C LEU A 335 -5.40 7.13 -12.36
N LYS A 336 -5.17 8.14 -11.53
CA LYS A 336 -5.00 7.96 -10.08
C LYS A 336 -6.37 7.95 -9.41
N VAL A 337 -6.70 6.87 -8.72
CA VAL A 337 -7.98 6.69 -8.02
C VAL A 337 -7.78 6.53 -6.51
N PRO A 338 -8.61 7.17 -5.67
CA PRO A 338 -8.59 6.95 -4.24
C PRO A 338 -9.41 5.71 -3.87
N LEU A 339 -8.98 5.01 -2.82
CA LEU A 339 -9.75 3.92 -2.22
C LEU A 339 -11.00 4.49 -1.54
N VAL A 340 -12.14 3.85 -1.77
CA VAL A 340 -13.42 4.24 -1.16
C VAL A 340 -13.69 3.33 0.03
N ASP A 341 -14.19 3.92 1.12
CA ASP A 341 -14.56 3.16 2.31
C ASP A 341 -15.68 2.16 2.00
N ARG A 342 -15.67 1.04 2.74
CA ARG A 342 -16.58 -0.08 2.45
C ARG A 342 -18.06 0.30 2.63
N ALA A 343 -18.38 1.19 3.57
CA ALA A 343 -19.77 1.57 3.83
C ALA A 343 -20.33 2.46 2.70
N THR A 344 -19.54 3.40 2.20
CA THR A 344 -19.89 4.23 1.05
C THR A 344 -19.97 3.40 -0.24
N CYS A 345 -19.03 2.47 -0.44
CA CYS A 345 -19.04 1.50 -1.54
C CYS A 345 -20.29 0.60 -1.54
N LEU A 346 -20.77 0.16 -0.37
CA LEU A 346 -22.00 -0.64 -0.27
C LEU A 346 -23.26 0.19 -0.50
N ARG A 347 -23.26 1.48 -0.12
CA ARG A 347 -24.40 2.38 -0.31
C ARG A 347 -24.53 2.91 -1.75
N SER A 348 -23.45 2.89 -2.54
CA SER A 348 -23.46 3.42 -3.91
C SER A 348 -24.16 2.50 -4.91
N THR A 349 -24.33 1.21 -4.61
CA THR A 349 -24.83 0.21 -5.56
C THR A 349 -25.94 -0.65 -4.96
N LYS A 350 -26.81 -1.18 -5.83
CA LYS A 350 -27.79 -2.21 -5.47
C LYS A 350 -27.20 -3.62 -5.47
N PHE A 351 -26.03 -3.81 -6.10
CA PHE A 351 -25.36 -5.10 -6.19
C PHE A 351 -24.54 -5.40 -4.95
N THR A 352 -24.37 -6.69 -4.64
CA THR A 352 -23.58 -7.11 -3.48
C THR A 352 -22.09 -6.93 -3.74
N ILE A 353 -21.42 -6.15 -2.89
CA ILE A 353 -19.95 -6.03 -2.88
C ILE A 353 -19.34 -7.01 -1.86
N TYR A 354 -18.72 -8.07 -2.36
CA TYR A 354 -18.10 -9.10 -1.52
C TYR A 354 -16.77 -8.63 -0.87
N ASN A 355 -16.24 -9.42 0.06
CA ASN A 355 -15.00 -9.09 0.78
C ASN A 355 -13.73 -9.20 -0.08
N ASN A 356 -13.81 -10.00 -1.14
CA ASN A 356 -12.79 -10.14 -2.19
C ASN A 356 -12.86 -9.02 -3.24
N MET A 357 -13.64 -7.97 -3.01
CA MET A 357 -13.75 -6.78 -3.85
C MET A 357 -13.42 -5.51 -3.05
N PHE A 358 -13.15 -4.42 -3.76
CA PHE A 358 -13.10 -3.06 -3.22
C PHE A 358 -13.56 -2.03 -4.24
N CYS A 359 -13.95 -0.83 -3.77
CA CYS A 359 -14.28 0.30 -4.63
C CYS A 359 -13.12 1.30 -4.67
N ALA A 360 -12.90 1.93 -5.82
CA ALA A 360 -12.04 3.09 -5.95
C ALA A 360 -12.65 4.10 -6.94
N GLY A 361 -12.42 5.39 -6.70
CA GLY A 361 -12.96 6.46 -7.54
C GLY A 361 -13.39 7.69 -6.73
N PHE A 362 -13.88 8.71 -7.44
CA PHE A 362 -14.21 10.01 -6.85
C PHE A 362 -15.70 10.14 -6.59
N HIS A 363 -16.08 10.72 -5.44
CA HIS A 363 -17.50 10.90 -5.08
C HIS A 363 -18.27 11.76 -6.11
N GLU A 364 -17.65 12.83 -6.59
CA GLU A 364 -18.25 13.72 -7.60
C GLU A 364 -18.38 13.07 -8.98
N GLY A 365 -17.82 11.87 -9.19
CA GLY A 365 -17.71 11.25 -10.50
C GLY A 365 -16.70 12.01 -11.37
N GLY A 366 -16.96 12.06 -12.67
CA GLY A 366 -16.09 12.70 -13.67
C GLY A 366 -14.77 11.98 -13.94
N LYS A 367 -14.33 11.09 -13.04
CA LYS A 367 -13.14 10.28 -13.19
C LYS A 367 -13.35 8.82 -12.78
N ASP A 368 -13.20 7.88 -13.72
CA ASP A 368 -13.41 6.45 -13.46
C ASP A 368 -12.82 5.55 -14.56
N SER A 369 -12.51 4.30 -14.21
CA SER A 369 -12.29 3.22 -15.19
C SER A 369 -13.59 2.89 -15.92
N CYS A 370 -13.52 2.48 -17.19
CA CYS A 370 -14.70 2.23 -18.00
C CYS A 370 -14.61 0.90 -18.78
N GLN A 371 -15.63 0.63 -19.59
CA GLN A 371 -15.72 -0.57 -20.40
C GLN A 371 -14.49 -0.70 -21.31
N GLY A 372 -13.83 -1.86 -21.29
CA GLY A 372 -12.58 -2.13 -22.03
C GLY A 372 -11.34 -2.08 -21.14
N ASP A 373 -11.41 -1.45 -19.96
CA ASP A 373 -10.32 -1.47 -18.98
C ASP A 373 -10.32 -2.76 -18.13
N SER A 374 -11.42 -3.52 -18.17
CA SER A 374 -11.58 -4.78 -17.44
C SER A 374 -10.38 -5.71 -17.63
N GLY A 375 -9.93 -6.31 -16.53
CA GLY A 375 -8.73 -7.13 -16.49
C GLY A 375 -7.41 -6.36 -16.35
N GLY A 376 -7.42 -5.05 -16.63
CA GLY A 376 -6.29 -4.17 -16.41
C GLY A 376 -5.89 -4.05 -14.93
N PRO A 377 -4.67 -3.57 -14.66
CA PRO A 377 -4.12 -3.50 -13.32
C PRO A 377 -4.67 -2.31 -12.53
N HIS A 378 -4.88 -2.54 -11.23
CA HIS A 378 -4.82 -1.48 -10.23
C HIS A 378 -3.54 -1.67 -9.42
N VAL A 379 -2.66 -0.67 -9.46
CA VAL A 379 -1.33 -0.72 -8.82
C VAL A 379 -1.19 0.31 -7.73
N THR A 380 -0.40 -0.01 -6.71
CA THR A 380 0.04 0.94 -5.69
C THR A 380 1.55 1.07 -5.77
N GLU A 381 2.04 2.30 -5.91
CA GLU A 381 3.47 2.60 -5.90
C GLU A 381 3.96 2.77 -4.47
N VAL A 382 5.06 2.09 -4.14
CA VAL A 382 5.71 2.12 -2.83
C VAL A 382 7.21 2.30 -3.06
N GLU A 383 7.76 3.43 -2.63
CA GLU A 383 9.20 3.74 -2.76
C GLU A 383 9.74 3.56 -4.19
N GLY A 384 8.97 4.00 -5.21
CA GLY A 384 9.31 3.89 -6.62
C GLY A 384 9.08 2.51 -7.26
N ILE A 385 8.39 1.60 -6.55
CA ILE A 385 8.11 0.24 -7.02
C ILE A 385 6.61 0.01 -7.01
N SER A 386 6.05 -0.38 -8.16
CA SER A 386 4.62 -0.66 -8.31
C SER A 386 4.28 -2.10 -7.92
N PHE A 387 3.25 -2.24 -7.09
CA PHE A 387 2.70 -3.52 -6.67
C PHE A 387 1.26 -3.68 -7.12
N LEU A 388 0.91 -4.87 -7.61
CA LEU A 388 -0.46 -5.20 -7.99
C LEU A 388 -1.35 -5.33 -6.75
N THR A 389 -2.35 -4.46 -6.62
CA THR A 389 -3.28 -4.42 -5.48
C THR A 389 -4.72 -4.73 -5.87
N GLY A 390 -5.08 -4.53 -7.14
CA GLY A 390 -6.39 -4.88 -7.67
C GLY A 390 -6.37 -5.25 -9.15
N ILE A 391 -7.51 -5.76 -9.63
CA ILE A 391 -7.79 -5.98 -11.05
C ILE A 391 -9.12 -5.27 -11.36
N ILE A 392 -9.14 -4.49 -12.43
CA ILE A 392 -10.35 -3.80 -12.90
C ILE A 392 -11.39 -4.87 -13.25
N SER A 393 -12.57 -4.81 -12.62
CA SER A 393 -13.58 -5.88 -12.75
C SER A 393 -14.87 -5.34 -13.40
N TRP A 394 -15.61 -4.47 -12.70
CA TRP A 394 -16.89 -3.96 -13.21
C TRP A 394 -17.25 -2.59 -12.61
N GLY A 395 -18.30 -1.97 -13.14
CA GLY A 395 -18.86 -0.72 -12.65
C GLY A 395 -20.30 -0.53 -13.13
N GLU A 396 -21.04 0.38 -12.50
CA GLU A 396 -22.36 0.82 -12.96
C GLU A 396 -22.22 2.17 -13.66
N GLU A 397 -22.29 2.15 -14.99
CA GLU A 397 -21.94 3.32 -15.81
C GLU A 397 -20.48 3.75 -15.56
N CYS A 398 -20.00 4.80 -16.22
CA CYS A 398 -18.63 5.26 -16.05
C CYS A 398 -18.63 6.71 -15.59
N ALA A 399 -17.92 6.99 -14.49
CA ALA A 399 -17.70 8.34 -13.96
C ALA A 399 -18.97 9.13 -13.60
N VAL A 400 -20.00 8.42 -13.14
CA VAL A 400 -21.23 9.01 -12.64
C VAL A 400 -21.08 9.40 -11.18
N LYS A 401 -21.61 10.58 -10.80
CA LYS A 401 -21.60 11.04 -9.41
C LYS A 401 -22.23 10.00 -8.48
N GLY A 402 -21.54 9.71 -7.38
CA GLY A 402 -21.97 8.72 -6.39
C GLY A 402 -21.78 7.25 -6.80
N LYS A 403 -21.16 6.98 -7.95
CA LYS A 403 -20.76 5.63 -8.39
C LYS A 403 -19.24 5.48 -8.36
N TYR A 404 -18.78 4.24 -8.29
CA TYR A 404 -17.36 3.89 -8.17
C TYR A 404 -17.04 2.65 -9.00
N GLY A 405 -15.83 2.57 -9.53
CA GLY A 405 -15.29 1.35 -10.11
C GLY A 405 -15.10 0.26 -9.05
N ILE A 406 -15.41 -0.98 -9.41
CA ILE A 406 -15.28 -2.16 -8.55
C ILE A 406 -14.13 -3.02 -9.04
N TYR A 407 -13.27 -3.40 -8.10
CA TYR A 407 -12.01 -4.07 -8.36
C TYR A 407 -11.92 -5.38 -7.58
N THR A 408 -11.36 -6.41 -8.22
CA THR A 408 -11.00 -7.66 -7.54
C THR A 408 -9.81 -7.40 -6.62
N LYS A 409 -9.95 -7.73 -5.33
CA LYS A 409 -8.92 -7.50 -4.30
C LYS A 409 -7.82 -8.57 -4.37
N VAL A 410 -6.69 -8.24 -4.97
CA VAL A 410 -5.60 -9.20 -5.28
C VAL A 410 -5.03 -9.88 -4.04
N SER A 411 -5.05 -9.24 -2.85
CA SER A 411 -4.61 -9.87 -1.60
C SER A 411 -5.29 -11.21 -1.28
N TRP A 412 -6.51 -11.46 -1.77
CA TRP A 412 -7.20 -12.74 -1.62
C TRP A 412 -6.65 -13.87 -2.51
N TYR A 413 -5.93 -13.52 -3.58
CA TYR A 413 -5.54 -14.44 -4.65
C TYR A 413 -4.03 -14.59 -4.82
N VAL A 414 -3.22 -13.83 -4.09
CA VAL A 414 -1.75 -13.85 -4.18
C VAL A 414 -1.17 -15.28 -4.16
N ASN A 415 -1.64 -16.12 -3.23
CA ASN A 415 -1.12 -17.48 -3.10
C ASN A 415 -1.46 -18.33 -4.33
N TRP A 416 -2.70 -18.22 -4.82
CA TRP A 416 -3.14 -18.92 -6.03
C TRP A 416 -2.36 -18.45 -7.27
N ILE A 417 -2.14 -17.13 -7.40
CA ILE A 417 -1.31 -16.58 -8.48
C ILE A 417 0.09 -17.20 -8.42
N LYS A 418 0.75 -17.12 -7.26
CA LYS A 418 2.11 -17.65 -7.08
C LYS A 418 2.21 -19.15 -7.27
N GLU A 419 1.19 -19.91 -6.90
CA GLU A 419 1.17 -21.35 -7.11
C GLU A 419 1.10 -21.70 -8.61
N LYS A 420 0.21 -21.04 -9.35
CA LYS A 420 -0.05 -21.36 -10.77
C LYS A 420 0.99 -20.78 -11.73
N THR A 421 1.68 -19.70 -11.36
CA THR A 421 2.64 -19.01 -12.24
C THR A 421 4.11 -19.32 -11.97
N LYS A 422 4.42 -20.33 -11.13
CA LYS A 422 5.80 -20.79 -10.95
C LYS A 422 6.39 -21.24 -12.28
N LEU A 423 7.52 -20.65 -12.66
CA LEU A 423 8.37 -21.15 -13.73
C LEU A 423 9.13 -22.34 -13.15
N THR A 424 8.88 -23.53 -13.70
CA THR A 424 9.54 -24.79 -13.31
C THR A 424 10.99 -24.82 -13.75
#